data_AF-A0A2G9PDF4-F1
#
_entry.id   AF-A0A2G9PDF4-F1
#
_cell.length_a   1.000
_cell.length_b   1.000
_cell.length_c   1.000
_cell.angle_alpha   90.00
_cell.angle_beta   90.00
_cell.angle_gamma   90.00
#
_symmetry.space_group_name_H-M   'P 1'
#
loop_
_entity.id
_entity.type
_entity.pdbx_description
1 polymer ?
#
loop_
_entity_poly.entity_id
_entity_poly.type
_entity_poly.pdbx_seq_one_letter_code
_entity_poly.pdbx_strand_id
1 'polypeptide(L)' 'MVKKTNLEGEIVFKCERCGLFYRNKGVAKKCENWCNKNNSCNYLISKVCIKLNKLQEVK' A
#
# COMPACT_ATOMS: atom_id res chain seq x y z
N MET A 1 0.65 -12.14 1.54
CA MET A 1 0.02 -11.92 2.86
C MET A 1 0.41 -10.51 3.27
N VAL A 2 -0.50 -9.65 3.73
CA VAL A 2 -0.09 -8.27 4.05
C VAL A 2 1.03 -8.19 5.09
N LYS A 3 2.06 -7.40 4.81
CA LYS A 3 3.22 -7.22 5.69
C LYS A 3 3.08 -5.94 6.52
N LYS A 4 3.12 -6.06 7.85
CA LYS A 4 3.18 -4.90 8.76
C LYS A 4 4.61 -4.34 8.73
N THR A 5 4.77 -3.02 8.60
CA THR A 5 6.06 -2.34 8.65
C THR A 5 5.93 -1.02 9.38
N ASN A 6 7.04 -0.51 9.92
CA ASN A 6 7.14 0.87 10.37
C ASN A 6 7.66 1.71 9.19
N LEU A 7 7.02 2.83 8.91
CA LEU A 7 7.35 3.74 7.83
C LEU A 7 7.23 5.16 8.36
N GLU A 8 8.36 5.88 8.42
CA GLU A 8 8.41 7.27 8.94
C GLU A 8 7.88 7.41 10.38
N GLY A 9 8.02 6.36 11.20
CA GLY A 9 7.50 6.34 12.57
C GLY A 9 6.04 5.87 12.67
N GLU A 10 5.32 5.76 11.56
CA GLU A 10 3.96 5.24 11.52
C GLU A 10 3.93 3.73 11.23
N ILE A 11 3.04 3.00 11.90
CA ILE A 11 2.76 1.60 11.55
C ILE A 11 1.88 1.57 10.30
N VAL A 12 2.39 0.93 9.25
CA VAL A 12 1.68 0.78 7.98
C VAL A 12 1.69 -0.68 7.53
N PHE A 13 0.86 -0.99 6.55
CA PHE A 13 0.66 -2.33 6.01
C PHE A 13 0.92 -2.31 4.51
N LYS A 14 1.89 -3.11 4.08
CA LYS A 14 2.29 -3.27 2.68
C LYS A 14 1.51 -4.42 2.04
N CYS A 15 0.97 -4.18 0.85
CA CYS A 15 0.51 -5.24 -0.04
C CYS A 15 1.73 -5.92 -0.67
N GLU A 16 1.88 -7.24 -0.53
CA GLU A 16 3.06 -7.95 -1.07
C GLU A 16 3.03 -8.11 -2.58
N ARG A 17 1.84 -8.03 -3.20
CA ARG A 17 1.67 -8.17 -4.66
C ARG A 17 2.05 -6.91 -5.43
N CYS A 18 1.58 -5.74 -4.97
CA CYS A 18 1.80 -4.48 -5.69
C CYS A 18 2.78 -3.53 -5.01
N GLY A 19 3.17 -3.80 -3.75
CA GLY A 19 4.12 -3.00 -3.01
C GLY A 19 3.57 -1.72 -2.37
N LEU A 20 2.29 -1.39 -2.58
CA LEU A 20 1.66 -0.20 -1.99
C LEU A 20 1.50 -0.32 -0.47
N PHE A 21 1.61 0.81 0.22
CA PHE A 21 1.47 0.93 1.67
C PHE A 21 0.12 1.54 2.05
N TYR A 22 -0.45 1.07 3.16
CA TYR A 22 -1.75 1.49 3.67
C TYR A 22 -1.71 1.64 5.19
N ARG A 23 -2.40 2.64 5.75
CA ARG A 23 -2.50 2.81 7.21
C ARG A 23 -3.33 1.71 7.87
N ASN A 24 -4.27 1.14 7.14
CA ASN A 24 -5.20 0.13 7.65
C ASN A 24 -4.91 -1.26 7.05
N LYS A 25 -4.73 -2.25 7.93
CA LYS A 25 -4.50 -3.66 7.56
C LYS A 25 -5.60 -4.22 6.66
N GLY A 26 -6.86 -3.87 6.92
CA GLY A 26 -8.01 -4.28 6.12
C GLY A 26 -7.97 -3.75 4.69
N VAL A 27 -7.51 -2.51 4.49
CA VAL A 27 -7.34 -1.94 3.14
C VAL A 27 -6.20 -2.65 2.40
N ALA A 28 -5.06 -2.88 3.07
CA ALA A 28 -3.98 -3.66 2.50
C ALA A 28 -4.43 -5.07 2.10
N LYS A 29 -5.27 -5.74 2.94
CA LYS A 29 -5.80 -7.08 2.63
C LYS A 29 -6.74 -7.05 1.43
N LYS A 30 -7.62 -6.04 1.35
CA LYS A 30 -8.49 -5.84 0.18
C LYS A 30 -7.67 -5.63 -1.09
N CYS A 31 -6.60 -4.83 -1.01
CA CYS A 31 -5.67 -4.62 -2.13
C CYS A 31 -5.04 -5.94 -2.57
N GLU A 32 -4.49 -6.71 -1.63
CA GLU A 32 -3.82 -7.97 -1.93
C GLU A 32 -4.78 -9.02 -2.51
N ASN A 33 -5.98 -9.16 -1.93
CA ASN A 33 -7.01 -10.04 -2.46
C ASN A 33 -7.39 -9.66 -3.89
N TRP A 34 -7.53 -8.36 -4.17
CA TRP A 34 -7.78 -7.89 -5.52
C TRP A 34 -6.63 -8.20 -6.48
N CYS A 35 -5.38 -7.95 -6.07
CA CYS A 35 -4.20 -8.20 -6.88
C CYS A 35 -3.98 -9.70 -7.16
N ASN A 36 -4.35 -10.57 -6.23
CA ASN A 36 -4.31 -12.02 -6.43
C ASN A 36 -5.42 -12.49 -7.38
N LYS A 37 -6.64 -11.93 -7.25
CA LYS A 37 -7.78 -12.34 -8.06
C LYS A 37 -7.71 -11.83 -9.51
N ASN A 38 -7.29 -10.59 -9.71
CA ASN A 38 -7.37 -9.90 -11.00
C ASN A 38 -6.01 -9.73 -11.69
N ASN A 39 -4.91 -10.19 -11.08
CA ASN A 39 -3.53 -9.95 -11.53
C ASN A 39 -3.23 -8.47 -11.87
N SER A 40 -3.93 -7.54 -11.21
CA SER A 40 -3.89 -6.10 -11.48
C SER A 40 -4.20 -5.32 -10.20
N CYS A 41 -3.79 -4.06 -10.15
CA CYS A 41 -4.10 -3.17 -9.02
C CYS A 41 -5.51 -2.56 -9.17
N ASN A 42 -6.25 -2.47 -8.07
CA ASN A 42 -7.51 -1.73 -8.06
C ASN A 42 -7.21 -0.23 -7.93
N TYR A 43 -7.69 0.58 -8.87
CA TYR A 43 -7.48 2.03 -8.87
C TYR A 43 -8.05 2.74 -7.64
N LEU A 44 -9.27 2.37 -7.20
CA LEU A 44 -9.92 2.98 -6.03
C LEU A 44 -9.15 2.67 -4.74
N ILE A 45 -8.67 1.43 -4.60
CA ILE A 45 -7.85 1.05 -3.44
C ILE A 45 -6.47 1.72 -3.52
N SER A 46 -5.92 1.90 -4.72
CA SER A 46 -4.62 2.56 -4.91
C SER A 46 -4.67 4.05 -4.55
N LYS A 47 -5.81 4.74 -4.70
CA LYS A 47 -5.96 6.15 -4.33
C LYS A 47 -5.74 6.43 -2.85
N VAL A 48 -6.07 5.47 -1.98
CA VAL A 48 -5.93 5.60 -0.52
C VAL A 48 -4.58 5.06 -0.02
N CYS A 49 -3.65 4.75 -0.93
CA CYS A 49 -2.30 4.38 -0.52
C CYS A 49 -1.58 5.58 0.12
N ILE A 50 -0.68 5.26 1.05
CA ILE A 50 0.20 6.26 1.65
C ILE A 50 1.24 6.64 0.59
N LYS A 51 1.25 7.92 0.22
CA LYS A 51 2.36 8.49 -0.54
C LYS A 51 3.51 8.71 0.44
N LEU A 52 4.59 7.97 0.24
CA LEU A 52 5.84 8.26 0.92
C LEU A 52 6.35 9.59 0.41
N ASN A 53 6.45 10.57 1.30
CA ASN A 53 6.97 11.88 0.94
C ASN A 53 8.52 11.84 0.98
N LYS A 54 9.11 10.88 0.27
CA LYS A 54 10.56 10.85 0.03
C LYS A 54 10.82 11.44 -1.36
N LEU A 55 11.26 12.70 -1.36
CA LEU A 55 11.84 13.43 -2.49
C LEU A 55 10.85 13.87 -3.58
N GLN A 56 10.16 14.99 -3.34
CA GLN A 56 9.96 16.01 -4.38
C GLN A 56 10.67 17.30 -3.98
N GLU A 57 11.96 17.19 -3.63
CA GLU A 57 12.91 18.31 -3.75
C GLU A 57 13.89 17.95 -4.87
N VAL A 58 13.41 17.99 -6.11
CA VAL A 58 14.30 18.27 -7.23
C VAL A 58 14.10 19.75 -7.50
N LYS A 59 15.08 20.54 -7.05
CA LYS A 59 15.22 21.98 -7.34
C LYS A 59 15.16 22.25 -8.83
#